data_AF-A0A497HII5-F1
#
_entry.id   AF-A0A497HII5-F1
#
_cell.length_a   1.000
_cell.length_b   1.000
_cell.length_c   1.000
_cell.angle_alpha   90.00
_cell.angle_beta   90.00
_cell.angle_gamma   90.00
#
_symmetry.space_group_name_H-M   'P 1'
#
loop_
_entity.id
_entity.type
_entity.pdbx_description
1 polymer ?
#
loop_
_entity_poly.entity_id
_entity_poly.type
_entity_poly.pdbx_seq_one_letter_code
_entity_poly.pdbx_strand_id
1 'polypeptide(L)'
;MIEKNKLFVLAIAILVISAIISLAITFTFTEIKESKEELLIKIDTDRAPVGIEPLTLNLSARVLNAKGKISYEWNLGNGERSNKKKVMVTYDEPGTYNCTLTVTDETGRRAMDSIKVVVEGNRPPIVTLNINKKTIERKFTWLNFLALLPVPLNPYAWAGNQQLALDRIENKKGPLAWGESEIVITAQINDPEGDEIVSYEWREQTADKLVTITGKTFLPVHNLTGNESVKIPALYAWMKGRHIVTLTVRDSAGNVATATTDYIVSESQRETTINTLKKAILFIPNVMNIVRGAGGAFWNIIPKESRENIFNHIDELYEEIKSNPTLDKFSATKSLLLMIIERIPNVIGIPYEHPFDKAEISISKIQSFNFSTYVNESGVVDRNITLARSFNMTNIDSNLAAFDIYVTLSKPFSDEKGLPPQFEKDGVIVEIKVNSLTKKLFYQKNYTEWKKGIKIDELSPGDNIECTLYISLREGLTLEKREYECHLYIYQGKTLHREELVDVVPFKVIV
;
A
#
# COMPACT_ATOMS: atom_id res chain seq x y z
N MET A 1 -5.03 113.59 -81.84
CA MET A 1 -5.12 113.79 -80.37
C MET A 1 -5.87 112.65 -79.66
N ILE A 2 -6.78 111.93 -80.33
CA ILE A 2 -7.62 110.86 -79.73
C ILE A 2 -6.86 109.54 -79.47
N GLU A 3 -5.86 109.20 -80.28
CA GLU A 3 -5.09 107.94 -80.10
C GLU A 3 -4.08 107.98 -78.95
N LYS A 4 -3.46 109.15 -78.66
CA LYS A 4 -2.55 109.31 -77.51
C LYS A 4 -3.28 109.11 -76.18
N ASN A 5 -4.53 109.55 -76.06
CA ASN A 5 -5.34 109.33 -74.85
C ASN A 5 -5.71 107.86 -74.67
N LYS A 6 -6.01 107.12 -75.75
CA LYS A 6 -6.26 105.68 -75.65
C LYS A 6 -5.00 104.92 -75.23
N LEU A 7 -3.84 105.28 -75.76
CA LEU A 7 -2.57 104.67 -75.37
C LEU A 7 -2.19 104.99 -73.91
N PHE A 8 -2.46 106.21 -73.46
CA PHE A 8 -2.20 106.64 -72.08
C PHE A 8 -3.16 105.96 -71.09
N VAL A 9 -4.44 105.82 -71.45
CA VAL A 9 -5.42 105.06 -70.65
C VAL A 9 -5.08 103.56 -70.64
N LEU A 10 -4.59 102.99 -71.75
CA LEU A 10 -4.13 101.60 -71.80
C LEU A 10 -2.87 101.40 -70.95
N ALA A 11 -1.91 102.34 -70.99
CA ALA A 11 -0.70 102.30 -70.17
C ALA A 11 -1.00 102.44 -68.68
N ILE A 12 -1.93 103.32 -68.31
CA ILE A 12 -2.42 103.44 -66.93
C ILE A 12 -3.20 102.19 -66.53
N ALA A 13 -4.04 101.64 -67.40
CA ALA A 13 -4.76 100.39 -67.13
C ALA A 13 -3.78 99.21 -66.95
N ILE A 14 -2.71 99.12 -67.74
CA ILE A 14 -1.68 98.09 -67.59
C ILE A 14 -0.88 98.29 -66.30
N LEU A 15 -0.56 99.53 -65.91
CA LEU A 15 0.10 99.83 -64.63
C LEU A 15 -0.80 99.56 -63.43
N VAL A 16 -2.10 99.84 -63.54
CA VAL A 16 -3.09 99.54 -62.49
C VAL A 16 -3.33 98.03 -62.42
N ILE A 17 -3.42 97.33 -63.54
CA ILE A 17 -3.52 95.86 -63.59
C ILE A 17 -2.22 95.22 -63.08
N SER A 18 -1.03 95.75 -63.38
CA SER A 18 0.24 95.22 -62.85
C SER A 18 0.40 95.51 -61.37
N ALA A 19 -0.07 96.66 -60.88
CA ALA A 19 -0.13 96.97 -59.46
C ALA A 19 -1.15 96.10 -58.72
N ILE A 20 -2.30 95.80 -59.32
CA ILE A 20 -3.32 94.89 -58.75
C ILE A 20 -2.83 93.44 -58.78
N ILE A 21 -2.14 93.00 -59.84
CA ILE A 21 -1.52 91.67 -59.92
C ILE A 21 -0.34 91.56 -58.95
N SER A 22 0.48 92.61 -58.80
CA SER A 22 1.57 92.65 -57.82
C SER A 22 1.04 92.68 -56.40
N LEU A 23 -0.02 93.45 -56.12
CA LEU A 23 -0.71 93.45 -54.82
C LEU A 23 -1.40 92.11 -54.57
N ALA A 24 -2.00 91.47 -55.58
CA ALA A 24 -2.61 90.14 -55.47
C ALA A 24 -1.58 89.03 -55.29
N ILE A 25 -0.42 89.09 -55.96
CA ILE A 25 0.72 88.18 -55.73
C ILE A 25 1.29 88.41 -54.33
N THR A 26 1.40 89.68 -53.89
CA THR A 26 1.86 90.01 -52.53
C THR A 26 0.86 89.57 -51.47
N PHE A 27 -0.46 89.71 -51.69
CA PHE A 27 -1.53 89.25 -50.79
C PHE A 27 -1.65 87.72 -50.77
N THR A 28 -1.54 87.06 -51.93
CA THR A 28 -1.52 85.58 -52.02
C THR A 28 -0.22 84.98 -51.45
N PHE A 29 0.88 85.73 -51.37
CA PHE A 29 2.12 85.31 -50.67
C PHE A 29 2.19 85.72 -49.19
N THR A 30 1.46 86.75 -48.74
CA THR A 30 1.33 87.07 -47.29
C THR A 30 0.25 86.25 -46.58
N GLU A 31 -0.52 85.47 -47.33
CA GLU A 31 -1.51 84.52 -46.81
C GLU A 31 -1.12 83.05 -47.06
N ILE A 32 0.17 82.76 -47.29
CA ILE A 32 0.72 81.49 -46.79
C ILE A 32 0.73 81.66 -45.28
N LYS A 33 -0.41 81.34 -44.65
CA LYS A 33 -0.48 80.95 -43.24
C LYS A 33 0.78 80.15 -42.98
N GLU A 34 1.59 80.63 -42.05
CA GLU A 34 2.55 79.80 -41.34
C GLU A 34 1.75 78.56 -40.92
N SER A 35 1.92 77.48 -41.68
CA SER A 35 1.42 76.17 -41.28
C SER A 35 2.14 75.94 -39.98
N LYS A 36 1.45 76.20 -38.86
CA LYS A 36 1.94 75.97 -37.52
C LYS A 36 2.08 74.45 -37.43
N GLU A 37 3.22 73.93 -37.91
CA GLU A 37 3.52 72.51 -37.88
C GLU A 37 3.36 72.08 -36.43
N GLU A 38 2.35 71.26 -36.15
CA GLU A 38 2.11 70.82 -34.78
C GLU A 38 3.30 69.98 -34.32
N LEU A 39 3.70 70.18 -33.06
CA LEU A 39 4.72 69.36 -32.42
C LEU A 39 4.11 67.96 -32.27
N LEU A 40 4.60 67.00 -33.04
CA LEU A 40 4.12 65.63 -32.99
C LEU A 40 5.02 64.80 -32.11
N ILE A 41 4.40 63.97 -31.30
CA ILE A 41 5.07 63.12 -30.33
C ILE A 41 4.49 61.72 -30.39
N LYS A 42 5.37 60.72 -30.26
CA LYS A 42 5.00 59.32 -30.12
C LYS A 42 5.90 58.65 -29.10
N ILE A 43 5.31 57.87 -28.22
CA ILE A 43 6.01 56.94 -27.34
C ILE A 43 6.28 55.65 -28.13
N ASP A 44 7.56 55.30 -28.29
CA ASP A 44 7.98 54.01 -28.85
C ASP A 44 8.49 53.12 -27.70
N THR A 45 8.02 51.88 -27.68
CA THR A 45 8.41 50.84 -26.70
C THR A 45 9.22 49.74 -27.37
N ASP A 46 10.12 49.10 -26.63
CA ASP A 46 10.91 47.96 -27.11
C ASP A 46 10.07 46.70 -27.33
N ARG A 47 9.01 46.54 -26.54
CA ARG A 47 8.06 45.43 -26.59
C ARG A 47 6.63 45.91 -26.34
N ALA A 48 5.65 45.01 -26.46
CA ALA A 48 4.26 45.34 -26.14
C ALA A 48 4.12 45.82 -24.68
N PRO A 49 3.31 46.84 -24.39
CA PRO A 49 3.11 47.38 -23.03
C PRO A 49 2.15 46.51 -22.19
N VAL A 50 2.23 45.19 -22.37
CA VAL A 50 1.40 44.19 -21.66
C VAL A 50 2.32 43.03 -21.28
N GLY A 51 2.26 42.59 -20.02
CA GLY A 51 3.08 41.48 -19.53
C GLY A 51 2.86 41.15 -18.05
N ILE A 52 3.70 40.27 -17.52
CA ILE A 52 3.64 39.78 -16.12
C ILE A 52 4.68 40.54 -15.28
N GLU A 53 4.40 40.75 -14.00
CA GLU A 53 5.34 41.36 -13.07
C GLU A 53 6.58 40.49 -12.79
N PRO A 54 7.78 41.09 -12.58
CA PRO A 54 8.10 42.49 -12.84
C PRO A 54 8.27 42.76 -14.35
N LEU A 55 7.58 43.79 -14.87
CA LEU A 55 7.63 44.15 -16.28
C LEU A 55 8.61 45.31 -16.52
N THR A 56 9.76 45.03 -17.11
CA THR A 56 10.73 46.06 -17.55
C THR A 56 10.44 46.51 -18.99
N LEU A 57 10.26 47.81 -19.18
CA LEU A 57 10.08 48.45 -20.50
C LEU A 57 11.15 49.52 -20.75
N ASN A 58 11.60 49.61 -22.00
CA ASN A 58 12.45 50.70 -22.47
C ASN A 58 11.60 51.65 -23.32
N LEU A 59 11.26 52.81 -22.72
CA LEU A 59 10.44 53.83 -23.34
C LEU A 59 11.32 54.86 -24.02
N SER A 60 10.99 55.22 -25.26
CA SER A 60 11.70 56.25 -26.01
C SER A 60 10.75 57.27 -26.63
N ALA A 61 11.12 58.54 -26.53
CA ALA A 61 10.36 59.63 -27.13
C ALA A 61 10.80 59.84 -28.59
N ARG A 62 9.85 59.69 -29.52
CA ARG A 62 10.00 60.11 -30.91
C ARG A 62 9.27 61.43 -31.12
N VAL A 63 10.03 62.46 -31.44
CA VAL A 63 9.53 63.83 -31.60
C VAL A 63 9.75 64.27 -33.05
N LEU A 64 8.73 64.85 -33.68
CA LEU A 64 8.77 65.40 -35.03
C LEU A 64 8.34 66.88 -34.98
N ASN A 65 8.88 67.69 -35.89
CA ASN A 65 8.59 69.14 -36.02
C ASN A 65 8.95 69.99 -34.79
N ALA A 66 9.91 69.55 -33.98
CA ALA A 66 10.43 70.31 -32.85
C ALA A 66 11.37 71.45 -33.30
N LYS A 67 11.27 72.59 -32.63
CA LYS A 67 12.14 73.75 -32.86
C LYS A 67 13.06 73.94 -31.64
N GLY A 68 14.38 73.94 -31.88
CA GLY A 68 15.37 74.23 -30.85
C GLY A 68 15.54 73.13 -29.80
N LYS A 69 15.91 73.54 -28.57
CA LYS A 69 16.11 72.61 -27.44
C LYS A 69 14.78 71.98 -26.99
N ILE A 70 14.82 70.67 -26.74
CA ILE A 70 13.65 69.88 -26.32
C ILE A 70 13.79 69.50 -24.85
N SER A 71 12.71 69.67 -24.09
CA SER A 71 12.57 69.19 -22.71
C SER A 71 11.53 68.06 -22.65
N TYR A 72 11.86 67.01 -21.89
CA TYR A 72 11.00 65.84 -21.70
C TYR A 72 10.54 65.78 -20.25
N GLU A 73 9.27 65.44 -20.05
CA GLU A 73 8.68 65.20 -18.74
C GLU A 73 7.84 63.93 -18.82
N TRP A 74 8.35 62.86 -18.23
CA TRP A 74 7.67 61.58 -18.10
C TRP A 74 6.99 61.50 -16.73
N ASN A 75 5.75 61.05 -16.74
CA ASN A 75 5.07 60.49 -15.58
C ASN A 75 4.71 59.05 -15.93
N LEU A 76 5.36 58.10 -15.25
CA LEU A 76 5.27 56.67 -15.56
C LEU A 76 4.00 56.02 -14.98
N GLY A 77 3.25 56.74 -14.14
CA GLY A 77 2.01 56.25 -13.53
C GLY A 77 2.23 55.36 -12.30
N ASN A 78 3.44 54.83 -12.08
CA ASN A 78 3.86 54.12 -10.86
C ASN A 78 4.40 55.06 -9.75
N GLY A 79 4.24 56.38 -9.93
CA GLY A 79 4.80 57.40 -9.03
C GLY A 79 6.18 57.92 -9.43
N GLU A 80 6.88 57.24 -10.34
CA GLU A 80 8.16 57.68 -10.87
C GLU A 80 8.03 58.72 -11.98
N ARG A 81 9.04 59.59 -12.08
CA ARG A 81 9.15 60.62 -13.12
C ARG A 81 10.54 60.65 -13.70
N SER A 82 10.66 61.06 -14.96
CA SER A 82 11.95 61.18 -15.64
C SER A 82 11.96 62.35 -16.62
N ASN A 83 13.14 62.91 -16.87
CA ASN A 83 13.35 63.99 -17.83
C ASN A 83 14.27 63.58 -19.01
N LYS A 84 14.57 62.28 -19.11
CA LYS A 84 15.44 61.73 -20.15
C LYS A 84 14.63 61.40 -21.41
N LYS A 85 15.27 61.46 -22.58
CA LYS A 85 14.66 61.06 -23.87
C LYS A 85 14.35 59.56 -23.94
N LYS A 86 15.17 58.74 -23.29
CA LYS A 86 14.99 57.29 -23.12
C LYS A 86 14.95 56.95 -21.64
N VAL A 87 14.02 56.11 -21.24
CA VAL A 87 13.77 55.74 -19.84
C VAL A 87 13.59 54.24 -19.75
N MET A 88 14.30 53.61 -18.84
CA MET A 88 14.05 52.23 -18.42
C MET A 88 13.20 52.29 -17.17
N VAL A 89 12.03 51.66 -17.20
CA VAL A 89 11.11 51.57 -16.06
C VAL A 89 10.80 50.10 -15.80
N THR A 90 10.70 49.74 -14.53
CA THR A 90 10.20 48.43 -14.09
C THR A 90 8.91 48.65 -13.31
N TYR A 91 7.87 47.91 -13.67
CA TYR A 91 6.62 47.85 -12.92
C TYR A 91 6.62 46.56 -12.11
N ASP A 92 6.81 46.69 -10.80
CA ASP A 92 6.98 45.56 -9.87
C ASP A 92 5.67 45.02 -9.28
N GLU A 93 4.55 45.73 -9.49
CA GLU A 93 3.23 45.36 -8.99
C GLU A 93 2.22 45.22 -10.14
N PRO A 94 1.17 44.41 -9.98
CA PRO A 94 0.18 44.22 -11.01
C PRO A 94 -0.79 45.39 -11.02
N GLY A 95 -1.11 45.89 -12.21
CA GLY A 95 -1.92 47.09 -12.34
C GLY A 95 -1.96 47.63 -13.75
N THR A 96 -2.86 48.59 -13.94
CA THR A 96 -2.91 49.40 -15.17
C THR A 96 -2.26 50.75 -14.91
N TYR A 97 -1.09 50.96 -15.49
CA TYR A 97 -0.36 52.22 -15.37
C TYR A 97 -0.58 53.08 -16.62
N ASN A 98 -0.90 54.35 -16.42
CA ASN A 98 -1.02 55.31 -17.51
C ASN A 98 0.27 56.13 -17.62
N CYS A 99 1.14 55.76 -18.54
CA CYS A 99 2.40 56.43 -18.78
C CYS A 99 2.18 57.61 -19.73
N THR A 100 2.44 58.82 -19.25
CA THR A 100 2.27 60.06 -20.01
C THR A 100 3.61 60.73 -20.24
N LEU A 101 3.87 61.11 -21.49
CA LEU A 101 5.02 61.90 -21.89
C LEU A 101 4.55 63.29 -22.30
N THR A 102 5.09 64.33 -21.66
CA THR A 102 4.95 65.71 -22.11
C THR A 102 6.28 66.21 -22.65
N VAL A 103 6.29 66.75 -23.86
CA VAL A 103 7.47 67.37 -24.46
C VAL A 103 7.21 68.84 -24.70
N THR A 104 8.17 69.68 -24.33
CA THR A 104 8.13 71.13 -24.57
C THR A 104 9.35 71.55 -25.38
N ASP A 105 9.12 72.25 -26.49
CA ASP A 105 10.19 72.81 -27.33
C ASP A 105 10.62 74.22 -26.86
N GLU A 106 11.67 74.77 -27.45
CA GLU A 106 12.25 76.06 -27.04
C GLU A 106 11.33 77.25 -27.31
N THR A 107 10.34 77.07 -28.18
CA THR A 107 9.29 78.06 -28.47
C THR A 107 8.12 77.98 -27.49
N GLY A 108 8.18 77.07 -26.51
CA GLY A 108 7.14 76.86 -25.49
C GLY A 108 5.97 75.99 -25.97
N ARG A 109 6.04 75.39 -27.17
CA ARG A 109 4.99 74.47 -27.65
C ARG A 109 5.06 73.16 -26.88
N ARG A 110 3.91 72.70 -26.38
CA ARG A 110 3.79 71.44 -25.65
C ARG A 110 3.00 70.41 -26.45
N ALA A 111 3.46 69.17 -26.41
CA ALA A 111 2.73 68.02 -26.93
C ALA A 111 2.74 66.91 -25.88
N MET A 112 1.65 66.14 -25.83
CA MET A 112 1.47 65.06 -24.85
C MET A 112 1.04 63.78 -25.56
N ASP A 113 1.65 62.67 -25.17
CA ASP A 113 1.25 61.32 -25.57
C ASP A 113 1.07 60.45 -24.33
N SER A 114 0.24 59.42 -24.44
CA SER A 114 -0.02 58.49 -23.34
C SER A 114 -0.13 57.05 -23.83
N ILE A 115 0.52 56.14 -23.12
CA ILE A 115 0.41 54.71 -23.35
C ILE A 115 -0.09 54.01 -22.08
N LYS A 116 -1.04 53.10 -22.27
CA LYS A 116 -1.54 52.23 -21.20
C LYS A 116 -0.62 51.02 -21.09
N VAL A 117 0.00 50.84 -19.92
CA VAL A 117 0.77 49.65 -19.56
C VAL A 117 -0.10 48.76 -18.68
N VAL A 118 -0.27 47.50 -19.07
CA VAL A 118 -1.04 46.51 -18.30
C VAL A 118 -0.08 45.47 -17.76
N VAL A 119 0.03 45.40 -16.45
CA VAL A 119 0.85 44.41 -15.74
C VAL A 119 -0.10 43.44 -15.06
N GLU A 120 -0.03 42.18 -15.45
CA GLU A 120 -0.75 41.08 -14.80
C GLU A 120 0.10 40.50 -13.67
N GLY A 121 -0.56 40.04 -12.62
CA GLY A 121 0.12 39.42 -11.48
C GLY A 121 0.58 38.01 -11.84
N ASN A 122 1.74 37.62 -11.33
CA ASN A 122 2.22 36.25 -11.52
C ASN A 122 1.36 35.28 -10.68
N ARG A 123 0.92 34.16 -11.28
CA ARG A 123 0.01 33.22 -10.64
C ARG A 123 0.75 31.97 -10.20
N PRO A 124 0.34 31.33 -9.10
CA PRO A 124 0.94 30.07 -8.68
C PRO A 124 0.64 28.93 -9.66
N PRO A 125 1.54 27.94 -9.79
CA PRO A 125 1.33 26.79 -10.65
C PRO A 125 0.14 25.93 -10.17
N ILE A 126 -0.50 25.23 -11.10
CA ILE A 126 -1.59 24.29 -10.78
C ILE A 126 -0.99 22.90 -10.62
N VAL A 127 -1.21 22.28 -9.45
CA VAL A 127 -0.65 20.97 -9.10
C VAL A 127 -1.77 19.94 -8.96
N THR A 128 -1.68 18.84 -9.72
CA THR A 128 -2.59 17.69 -9.61
C THR A 128 -1.81 16.45 -9.20
N LEU A 129 -2.30 15.73 -8.19
CA LEU A 129 -1.65 14.51 -7.68
C LEU A 129 -2.41 13.27 -8.13
N ASN A 130 -1.68 12.29 -8.66
CA ASN A 130 -2.20 10.97 -8.98
C ASN A 130 -1.51 9.91 -8.11
N ILE A 131 -2.30 8.96 -7.59
CA ILE A 131 -1.81 7.89 -6.72
C ILE A 131 -2.14 6.54 -7.34
N ASN A 132 -1.13 5.67 -7.44
CA ASN A 132 -1.31 4.36 -8.06
C ASN A 132 -2.13 3.38 -7.21
N LYS A 133 -2.06 3.48 -5.87
CA LYS A 133 -2.79 2.64 -4.91
C LYS A 133 -3.30 3.48 -3.74
N LYS A 134 -4.62 3.60 -3.63
CA LYS A 134 -5.27 4.37 -2.55
C LYS A 134 -5.39 3.60 -1.23
N THR A 135 -5.54 2.28 -1.31
CA THR A 135 -5.62 1.39 -0.14
C THR A 135 -4.56 0.31 -0.26
N ILE A 136 -3.81 0.09 0.82
CA ILE A 136 -2.79 -0.94 0.92
C ILE A 136 -3.03 -1.79 2.17
N GLU A 137 -3.00 -3.10 1.99
CA GLU A 137 -2.90 -4.04 3.10
C GLU A 137 -1.44 -4.19 3.51
N ARG A 138 -1.17 -4.09 4.82
CA ARG A 138 0.19 -4.29 5.35
C ARG A 138 0.64 -5.73 5.07
N LYS A 139 1.71 -5.92 4.29
CA LYS A 139 2.36 -7.23 4.19
C LYS A 139 2.93 -7.61 5.56
N PHE A 140 2.41 -8.70 6.14
CA PHE A 140 2.85 -9.18 7.44
C PHE A 140 4.26 -9.77 7.32
N THR A 141 5.26 -9.15 7.97
CA THR A 141 6.65 -9.63 8.02
C THR A 141 7.05 -9.93 9.47
N TRP A 142 8.14 -10.67 9.70
CA TRP A 142 8.58 -11.08 11.04
C TRP A 142 8.82 -9.90 12.02
N LEU A 143 9.18 -8.72 11.50
CA LEU A 143 9.28 -7.48 12.29
C LEU A 143 7.93 -7.08 12.91
N ASN A 144 6.81 -7.33 12.22
CA ASN A 144 5.46 -7.02 12.70
C ASN A 144 5.09 -7.89 13.90
N PHE A 145 5.58 -9.14 13.96
CA PHE A 145 5.41 -10.01 15.13
C PHE A 145 6.20 -9.49 16.35
N LEU A 146 7.44 -9.01 16.15
CA LEU A 146 8.24 -8.42 17.24
C LEU A 146 7.61 -7.15 17.84
N ALA A 147 7.02 -6.29 17.00
CA ALA A 147 6.31 -5.09 17.45
C ALA A 147 5.05 -5.40 18.28
N LEU A 148 4.56 -6.64 18.18
CA LEU A 148 3.40 -7.12 18.90
C LEU A 148 3.77 -7.79 20.25
N LEU A 149 5.04 -8.01 20.56
CA LEU A 149 5.46 -8.61 21.84
C LEU A 149 5.28 -7.61 23.01
N PRO A 150 5.13 -8.09 24.26
CA PRO A 150 5.20 -7.25 25.46
C PRO A 150 6.65 -6.82 25.77
N VAL A 151 6.84 -5.70 26.47
CA VAL A 151 8.14 -5.31 27.03
C VAL A 151 8.65 -6.46 27.92
N PRO A 152 9.93 -6.90 27.82
CA PRO A 152 11.07 -6.28 27.13
C PRO A 152 11.36 -6.82 25.71
N LEU A 153 10.52 -7.70 25.17
CA LEU A 153 10.75 -8.39 23.90
C LEU A 153 10.31 -7.59 22.68
N ASN A 154 9.72 -6.41 22.90
CA ASN A 154 9.34 -5.46 21.87
C ASN A 154 10.47 -4.45 21.62
N PRO A 155 11.26 -4.62 20.55
CA PRO A 155 12.38 -3.72 20.27
C PRO A 155 11.92 -2.27 19.98
N TYR A 156 10.63 -2.07 19.68
CA TYR A 156 10.02 -0.77 19.45
C TYR A 156 9.48 -0.12 20.74
N ALA A 157 9.17 -0.91 21.77
CA ALA A 157 8.74 -0.37 23.07
C ALA A 157 9.89 0.14 23.93
N TRP A 158 11.13 -0.28 23.66
CA TRP A 158 12.34 0.33 24.24
C TRP A 158 12.62 1.73 23.69
N ALA A 159 12.01 2.08 22.56
CA ALA A 159 12.07 3.42 22.02
C ALA A 159 10.92 4.26 22.61
N GLY A 160 11.14 4.79 23.81
CA GLY A 160 10.34 5.90 24.36
C GLY A 160 10.31 7.15 23.46
N ASN A 161 11.03 7.13 22.33
CA ASN A 161 10.91 8.04 21.21
C ASN A 161 10.83 7.20 19.91
N GLN A 162 9.63 6.99 19.36
CA GLN A 162 9.46 6.39 18.03
C GLN A 162 10.31 7.12 16.98
N GLN A 163 10.49 8.43 17.12
CA GLN A 163 11.31 9.27 16.25
C GLN A 163 12.80 8.89 16.29
N LEU A 164 13.36 8.57 17.46
CA LEU A 164 14.76 8.15 17.59
C LEU A 164 15.01 6.75 16.99
N ALA A 165 13.96 5.91 16.91
CA ALA A 165 14.02 4.63 16.22
C ALA A 165 13.94 4.83 14.70
N LEU A 166 13.02 5.67 14.22
CA LEU A 166 12.89 6.05 12.81
C LEU A 166 14.18 6.75 12.30
N ASP A 167 14.73 7.71 13.04
CA ASP A 167 16.00 8.38 12.72
C ASP A 167 17.18 7.42 12.69
N ARG A 168 17.22 6.42 13.59
CA ARG A 168 18.24 5.36 13.56
C ARG A 168 18.09 4.44 12.36
N ILE A 169 16.85 4.23 11.90
CA ILE A 169 16.50 3.40 10.75
C ILE A 169 16.82 4.14 9.44
N GLU A 170 16.48 5.43 9.34
CA GLU A 170 16.83 6.32 8.22
C GLU A 170 18.35 6.52 8.12
N ASN A 171 19.05 6.79 9.22
CA ASN A 171 20.52 6.92 9.23
C ASN A 171 21.25 5.62 8.87
N LYS A 172 20.67 4.45 9.16
CA LYS A 172 21.33 3.16 8.87
C LYS A 172 21.11 2.66 7.44
N LYS A 173 20.29 3.33 6.61
CA LYS A 173 19.98 2.96 5.20
C LYS A 173 19.93 1.43 4.96
N GLY A 174 19.32 0.70 5.88
CA GLY A 174 19.35 -0.77 5.86
C GLY A 174 18.27 -1.36 4.93
N PRO A 175 18.51 -2.53 4.30
CA PRO A 175 17.54 -3.17 3.40
C PRO A 175 16.22 -3.56 4.09
N LEU A 176 16.18 -3.64 5.42
CA LEU A 176 14.98 -3.92 6.21
C LEU A 176 14.04 -2.71 6.38
N ALA A 177 14.55 -1.49 6.18
CA ALA A 177 13.82 -0.24 6.38
C ALA A 177 13.17 0.30 5.10
N TRP A 178 13.77 -0.05 3.95
CA TRP A 178 13.46 0.48 2.63
C TRP A 178 13.02 -0.63 1.69
N GLY A 179 12.05 -1.44 2.12
CA GLY A 179 11.19 -2.11 1.14
C GLY A 179 10.40 -1.07 0.35
N GLU A 180 10.11 -1.32 -0.92
CA GLU A 180 9.22 -0.45 -1.68
C GLU A 180 7.77 -0.72 -1.22
N SER A 181 7.05 0.30 -0.72
CA SER A 181 5.63 0.15 -0.32
C SER A 181 4.68 -0.12 -1.49
N GLU A 182 5.22 -0.20 -2.71
CA GLU A 182 4.51 -0.19 -3.99
C GLU A 182 3.68 1.09 -4.24
N ILE A 183 3.60 2.03 -3.28
CA ILE A 183 2.89 3.30 -3.44
C ILE A 183 3.80 4.31 -4.15
N VAL A 184 3.32 4.79 -5.28
CA VAL A 184 3.96 5.84 -6.08
C VAL A 184 2.92 6.93 -6.29
N ILE A 185 3.26 8.14 -5.85
CA ILE A 185 2.47 9.33 -6.10
C ILE A 185 3.19 10.13 -7.19
N THR A 186 2.48 10.46 -8.25
CA THR A 186 2.98 11.28 -9.35
C THR A 186 2.26 12.62 -9.36
N ALA A 187 3.01 13.70 -9.52
CA ALA A 187 2.52 15.05 -9.65
C ALA A 187 2.50 15.46 -11.12
N GLN A 188 1.41 16.07 -11.55
CA GLN A 188 1.31 16.79 -12.81
C GLN A 188 1.19 18.27 -12.50
N ILE A 189 2.14 19.06 -12.98
CA ILE A 189 2.24 20.48 -12.70
C ILE A 189 2.04 21.23 -14.02
N ASN A 190 1.14 22.21 -14.00
CA ASN A 190 0.89 23.09 -15.13
C ASN A 190 1.01 24.53 -14.66
N ASP A 191 2.03 25.22 -15.16
CA ASP A 191 2.23 26.65 -14.90
C ASP A 191 1.55 27.47 -16.02
N PRO A 192 0.62 28.39 -15.69
CA PRO A 192 -0.10 29.16 -16.71
C PRO A 192 0.81 30.15 -17.46
N GLU A 193 1.91 30.58 -16.83
CA GLU A 193 2.85 31.58 -17.33
C GLU A 193 4.10 30.94 -17.97
N GLY A 194 4.31 29.64 -17.74
CA GLY A 194 5.42 28.86 -18.29
C GLY A 194 6.71 28.97 -17.46
N ASP A 195 6.62 29.39 -16.21
CA ASP A 195 7.77 29.53 -15.31
C ASP A 195 8.38 28.16 -14.95
N GLU A 196 9.70 28.11 -14.76
CA GLU A 196 10.39 26.87 -14.42
C GLU A 196 10.13 26.47 -12.95
N ILE A 197 9.93 25.18 -12.70
CA ILE A 197 9.76 24.67 -11.33
C ILE A 197 11.12 24.47 -10.66
N VAL A 198 11.36 25.20 -9.57
CA VAL A 198 12.66 25.25 -8.89
C VAL A 198 12.78 24.23 -7.76
N SER A 199 11.70 23.91 -7.06
CA SER A 199 11.78 22.99 -5.92
C SER A 199 10.50 22.17 -5.71
N TYR A 200 10.70 20.93 -5.27
CA TYR A 200 9.68 19.99 -4.86
C TYR A 200 9.89 19.64 -3.38
N GLU A 201 8.92 19.97 -2.53
CA GLU A 201 8.90 19.57 -1.13
C GLU A 201 7.73 18.62 -0.87
N TRP A 202 8.03 17.35 -0.69
CA TRP A 202 7.04 16.34 -0.32
C TRP A 202 7.02 16.17 1.20
N ARG A 203 5.82 16.17 1.79
CA ARG A 203 5.60 15.95 3.22
C ARG A 203 4.55 14.89 3.45
N GLU A 204 4.83 13.90 4.28
CA GLU A 204 3.86 12.89 4.72
C GLU A 204 3.47 13.14 6.18
N GLN A 205 2.19 13.00 6.50
CA GLN A 205 1.66 13.07 7.85
C GLN A 205 0.51 12.08 8.05
N THR A 206 0.48 11.41 9.21
CA THR A 206 -0.71 10.65 9.65
C THR A 206 -1.84 11.59 10.03
N ALA A 207 -3.06 11.34 9.53
CA ALA A 207 -4.26 12.13 9.86
C ALA A 207 -4.63 12.06 11.36
N ASP A 208 -4.29 10.95 12.03
CA ASP A 208 -4.50 10.77 13.46
C ASP A 208 -3.32 11.35 14.24
N LYS A 209 -3.38 12.65 14.54
CA LYS A 209 -2.30 13.35 15.26
C LYS A 209 -2.77 14.27 16.36
N LEU A 210 -3.30 13.65 17.40
CA LEU A 210 -3.17 14.12 18.79
C LEU A 210 -2.79 12.91 19.65
N VAL A 211 -1.52 12.53 19.63
CA VAL A 211 -1.00 11.60 20.64
C VAL A 211 -0.27 12.45 21.67
N THR A 212 -1.00 12.87 22.71
CA THR A 212 -0.41 13.48 23.90
C THR A 212 0.20 12.35 24.73
N ILE A 213 1.50 12.15 24.62
CA ILE A 213 2.25 11.38 25.62
C ILE A 213 3.09 12.39 26.38
N THR A 214 2.95 12.38 27.72
CA THR A 214 3.70 13.22 28.67
C THR A 214 3.62 14.74 28.43
N GLY A 215 2.49 15.24 27.91
CA GLY A 215 2.23 16.68 27.81
C GLY A 215 3.02 17.42 26.71
N LYS A 216 3.65 16.69 25.77
CA LYS A 216 4.29 17.28 24.58
C LYS A 216 3.59 16.79 23.30
N THR A 217 3.16 17.75 22.49
CA THR A 217 2.53 17.54 21.19
C THR A 217 3.61 17.44 20.11
N PHE A 218 3.69 16.30 19.41
CA PHE A 218 4.59 16.13 18.27
C PHE A 218 3.74 15.95 17.00
N LEU A 219 4.05 16.65 15.91
CA LEU A 219 3.48 16.45 14.56
C LEU A 219 4.46 15.60 13.74
N PRO A 220 4.04 14.56 12.98
CA PRO A 220 4.91 13.58 12.33
C PRO A 220 5.07 14.02 10.88
N VAL A 221 5.62 15.22 10.69
CA VAL A 221 5.76 15.72 9.34
C VAL A 221 7.08 15.17 8.82
N HIS A 222 7.01 14.27 7.84
CA HIS A 222 8.16 13.60 7.26
C HIS A 222 8.45 14.13 5.87
N ASN A 223 9.66 14.63 5.65
CA ASN A 223 10.07 15.14 4.33
C ASN A 223 10.49 13.97 3.42
N LEU A 224 9.90 13.88 2.24
CA LEU A 224 10.26 12.88 1.23
C LEU A 224 11.08 13.52 0.11
N THR A 225 12.01 12.75 -0.46
CA THR A 225 12.86 13.21 -1.57
C THR A 225 12.35 12.65 -2.89
N GLY A 226 11.93 13.54 -3.81
CA GLY A 226 11.48 13.19 -5.15
C GLY A 226 11.12 14.45 -5.94
N ASN A 227 11.25 14.39 -7.26
CA ASN A 227 10.82 15.48 -8.15
C ASN A 227 9.32 15.31 -8.41
N GLU A 228 8.94 14.97 -9.65
CA GLU A 228 7.57 14.74 -10.09
C GLU A 228 6.94 13.47 -9.52
N SER A 229 7.73 12.54 -8.99
CA SER A 229 7.23 11.33 -8.37
C SER A 229 7.89 11.07 -7.03
N VAL A 230 7.10 10.65 -6.05
CA VAL A 230 7.58 10.18 -4.76
C VAL A 230 7.14 8.75 -4.52
N LYS A 231 8.11 7.91 -4.15
CA LYS A 231 7.83 6.56 -3.64
C LYS A 231 7.69 6.65 -2.14
N ILE A 232 6.60 6.13 -1.58
CA ILE A 232 6.44 6.08 -0.13
C ILE A 232 7.34 4.96 0.43
N PRO A 233 8.22 5.25 1.40
CA PRO A 233 8.99 4.19 2.06
C PRO A 233 8.08 3.16 2.72
N ALA A 234 8.43 1.86 2.67
CA ALA A 234 7.65 0.79 3.32
C ALA A 234 7.28 1.15 4.75
N LEU A 235 8.20 1.74 5.52
CA LEU A 235 7.99 2.13 6.90
C LEU A 235 6.72 2.96 7.17
N TYR A 236 6.38 3.91 6.28
CA TYR A 236 5.18 4.73 6.42
C TYR A 236 3.92 3.98 6.00
N ALA A 237 4.04 3.04 5.07
CA ALA A 237 2.98 2.09 4.74
C ALA A 237 2.75 1.02 5.83
N TRP A 238 3.45 1.11 6.97
CA TRP A 238 3.28 0.22 8.13
C TRP A 238 2.53 0.88 9.28
N MET A 239 2.38 2.20 9.27
CA MET A 239 1.58 2.88 10.27
C MET A 239 0.11 2.68 9.86
N LYS A 240 -0.70 2.09 10.73
CA LYS A 240 -2.14 1.95 10.46
C LYS A 240 -2.78 3.33 10.47
N GLY A 241 -3.68 3.56 9.53
CA GLY A 241 -4.54 4.74 9.53
C GLY A 241 -4.55 5.45 8.19
N ARG A 242 -5.13 6.65 8.21
CA ARG A 242 -5.16 7.54 7.05
C ARG A 242 -3.89 8.37 7.05
N HIS A 243 -3.19 8.35 5.94
CA HIS A 243 -1.99 9.14 5.69
C HIS A 243 -2.29 10.23 4.68
N ILE A 244 -1.76 11.42 4.91
CA ILE A 244 -1.94 12.61 4.09
C ILE A 244 -0.55 12.99 3.56
N VAL A 245 -0.41 13.01 2.25
CA VAL A 245 0.79 13.48 1.58
C VAL A 245 0.51 14.85 0.99
N THR A 246 1.37 15.82 1.32
CA THR A 246 1.33 17.19 0.85
C THR A 246 2.55 17.44 -0.03
N LEU A 247 2.32 17.87 -1.27
CA LEU A 247 3.36 18.40 -2.14
C LEU A 247 3.30 19.92 -2.10
N THR A 248 4.44 20.57 -1.87
CA THR A 248 4.64 21.99 -2.05
C THR A 248 5.61 22.21 -3.20
N VAL A 249 5.20 22.97 -4.20
CA VAL A 249 5.99 23.31 -5.39
C VAL A 249 6.27 24.81 -5.37
N ARG A 250 7.49 25.20 -5.77
CA ARG A 250 7.87 26.59 -5.98
C ARG A 250 8.40 26.79 -7.40
N ASP A 251 7.92 27.82 -8.08
CA ASP A 251 8.40 28.24 -9.39
C ASP A 251 9.60 29.22 -9.31
N SER A 252 10.14 29.61 -10.46
CA SER A 252 11.24 30.57 -10.58
C SER A 252 10.87 32.00 -10.21
N ALA A 253 9.57 32.33 -10.25
CA ALA A 253 9.06 33.62 -9.83
C ALA A 253 8.84 33.72 -8.31
N GLY A 254 8.92 32.59 -7.61
CA GLY A 254 8.76 32.49 -6.17
C GLY A 254 7.33 32.17 -5.71
N ASN A 255 6.37 31.97 -6.61
CA ASN A 255 5.03 31.53 -6.22
C ASN A 255 5.07 30.11 -5.67
N VAL A 256 4.09 29.81 -4.81
CA VAL A 256 4.01 28.52 -4.12
C VAL A 256 2.65 27.90 -4.37
N ALA A 257 2.67 26.65 -4.82
CA ALA A 257 1.48 25.83 -4.98
C ALA A 257 1.54 24.63 -4.04
N THR A 258 0.38 24.26 -3.48
CA THR A 258 0.27 23.09 -2.60
C THR A 258 -0.84 22.16 -3.07
N ALA A 259 -0.56 20.87 -3.06
CA ALA A 259 -1.55 19.83 -3.35
C ALA A 259 -1.49 18.74 -2.29
N THR A 260 -2.63 18.13 -1.97
CA THR A 260 -2.74 17.07 -0.97
C THR A 260 -3.42 15.84 -1.54
N THR A 261 -2.97 14.66 -1.14
CA THR A 261 -3.60 13.38 -1.46
C THR A 261 -3.53 12.46 -0.24
N ASP A 262 -4.43 11.49 -0.17
CA ASP A 262 -4.52 10.57 0.95
C ASP A 262 -4.46 9.10 0.53
N TYR A 263 -3.82 8.29 1.38
CA TYR A 263 -3.83 6.83 1.26
C TYR A 263 -4.17 6.19 2.61
N ILE A 264 -4.78 5.01 2.56
CA ILE A 264 -5.21 4.27 3.73
C ILE A 264 -4.37 3.00 3.84
N VAL A 265 -3.82 2.79 5.04
CA VAL A 265 -3.12 1.56 5.41
C VAL A 265 -4.05 0.72 6.29
N SER A 266 -4.51 -0.40 5.76
CA SER A 266 -5.38 -1.36 6.47
C SER A 266 -4.57 -2.49 7.11
N GLU A 267 -5.10 -3.02 8.22
CA GLU A 267 -4.59 -4.27 8.80
C GLU A 267 -4.79 -5.40 7.80
N SER A 268 -3.81 -6.31 7.72
CA SER A 268 -4.00 -7.53 6.92
C SER A 268 -4.98 -8.48 7.60
N GLN A 269 -5.56 -9.38 6.82
CA GLN A 269 -6.41 -10.45 7.35
C GLN A 269 -5.66 -11.33 8.38
N ARG A 270 -4.33 -11.49 8.24
CA ARG A 270 -3.50 -12.18 9.24
C ARG A 270 -3.32 -11.37 10.53
N GLU A 271 -3.09 -10.06 10.43
CA GLU A 271 -2.93 -9.18 11.59
C GLU A 271 -4.24 -9.02 12.37
N THR A 272 -5.39 -8.94 11.68
CA THR A 272 -6.70 -8.94 12.34
C THR A 272 -6.96 -10.26 13.08
N THR A 273 -6.61 -11.41 12.51
CA THR A 273 -6.66 -12.70 13.19
C THR A 273 -5.71 -12.73 14.40
N ILE A 274 -4.46 -12.29 14.26
CA ILE A 274 -3.49 -12.20 15.36
C ILE A 274 -3.92 -11.19 16.43
N ASN A 275 -4.54 -10.07 16.08
CA ASN A 275 -5.06 -9.08 17.02
C ASN A 275 -6.31 -9.60 17.74
N THR A 276 -7.13 -10.40 17.05
CA THR A 276 -8.27 -11.10 17.65
C THR A 276 -7.78 -12.18 18.61
N LEU A 277 -6.76 -12.95 18.21
CA LEU A 277 -6.04 -13.89 19.07
C LEU A 277 -5.37 -13.18 20.24
N LYS A 278 -4.73 -12.03 20.03
CA LYS A 278 -4.16 -11.20 21.10
C LYS A 278 -5.22 -10.69 22.04
N LYS A 279 -6.36 -10.22 21.56
CA LYS A 279 -7.47 -9.83 22.42
C LYS A 279 -7.93 -11.02 23.24
N ALA A 280 -8.09 -12.21 22.65
CA ALA A 280 -8.36 -13.43 23.40
C ALA A 280 -7.26 -13.77 24.42
N ILE A 281 -5.98 -13.68 24.02
CA ILE A 281 -4.79 -14.03 24.80
C ILE A 281 -4.40 -12.94 25.82
N LEU A 282 -4.82 -11.68 25.71
CA LEU A 282 -4.59 -10.58 26.67
C LEU A 282 -5.79 -10.35 27.60
N PHE A 283 -7.00 -10.71 27.16
CA PHE A 283 -8.16 -10.77 28.06
C PHE A 283 -7.97 -11.87 29.11
N ILE A 284 -7.31 -12.97 28.76
CA ILE A 284 -7.01 -14.08 29.67
C ILE A 284 -6.05 -13.67 30.81
N PRO A 285 -4.86 -13.05 30.60
CA PRO A 285 -3.94 -12.58 31.64
C PRO A 285 -4.47 -11.47 32.53
N ASN A 286 -5.24 -10.51 32.01
CA ASN A 286 -5.79 -9.45 32.87
C ASN A 286 -6.88 -9.98 33.82
N VAL A 287 -7.61 -11.02 33.43
CA VAL A 287 -8.52 -11.77 34.31
C VAL A 287 -7.74 -12.77 35.17
N MET A 288 -6.67 -13.40 34.66
CA MET A 288 -5.87 -14.40 35.38
C MET A 288 -4.85 -13.83 36.38
N ASN A 289 -4.40 -12.57 36.23
CA ASN A 289 -3.63 -11.87 37.27
C ASN A 289 -4.49 -11.54 38.49
N ILE A 290 -5.82 -11.41 38.31
CA ILE A 290 -6.78 -11.27 39.42
C ILE A 290 -7.03 -12.63 40.09
N VAL A 291 -6.89 -13.74 39.36
CA VAL A 291 -7.18 -15.09 39.85
C VAL A 291 -5.93 -15.99 39.75
N ARG A 292 -4.91 -15.70 40.57
CA ARG A 292 -3.80 -16.63 40.82
C ARG A 292 -4.37 -17.94 41.41
N GLY A 293 -4.58 -18.92 40.54
CA GLY A 293 -5.02 -20.28 40.91
C GLY A 293 -6.04 -20.95 39.99
N ALA A 294 -6.69 -20.22 39.06
CA ALA A 294 -7.80 -20.77 38.27
C ALA A 294 -7.53 -20.92 36.76
N GLY A 295 -6.28 -20.83 36.30
CA GLY A 295 -5.97 -20.85 34.86
C GLY A 295 -6.40 -22.12 34.12
N GLY A 296 -6.25 -23.28 34.74
CA GLY A 296 -6.76 -24.54 34.20
C GLY A 296 -8.30 -24.65 34.18
N ALA A 297 -9.00 -23.92 35.07
CA ALA A 297 -10.46 -23.92 35.13
C ALA A 297 -11.08 -23.09 34.00
N PHE A 298 -10.47 -21.95 33.66
CA PHE A 298 -10.92 -21.13 32.53
C PHE A 298 -10.64 -21.77 31.17
N TRP A 299 -9.56 -22.55 31.04
CA TRP A 299 -9.28 -23.30 29.80
C TRP A 299 -10.40 -24.28 29.44
N ASN A 300 -10.95 -24.97 30.45
CA ASN A 300 -12.05 -25.91 30.24
C ASN A 300 -13.40 -25.23 29.91
N ILE A 301 -13.51 -23.91 30.13
CA ILE A 301 -14.69 -23.10 29.78
C ILE A 301 -14.64 -22.68 28.29
N ILE A 302 -13.45 -22.64 27.67
CA ILE A 302 -13.30 -22.31 26.26
C ILE A 302 -13.84 -23.48 25.41
N PRO A 303 -14.71 -23.20 24.40
CA PRO A 303 -15.17 -24.22 23.46
C PRO A 303 -14.02 -25.00 22.84
N LYS A 304 -14.19 -26.32 22.68
CA LYS A 304 -13.13 -27.23 22.19
C LYS A 304 -12.54 -26.77 20.85
N GLU A 305 -13.40 -26.32 19.93
CA GLU A 305 -13.02 -25.80 18.62
C GLU A 305 -12.15 -24.53 18.70
N SER A 306 -12.43 -23.63 19.65
CA SER A 306 -11.62 -22.43 19.87
C SER A 306 -10.26 -22.77 20.49
N ARG A 307 -10.20 -23.80 21.34
CA ARG A 307 -8.94 -24.31 21.90
C ARG A 307 -8.07 -24.94 20.83
N GLU A 308 -8.66 -25.77 19.97
CA GLU A 308 -7.99 -26.38 18.82
C GLU A 308 -7.48 -25.30 17.85
N ASN A 309 -8.28 -24.28 17.55
CA ASN A 309 -7.84 -23.15 16.71
C ASN A 309 -6.65 -22.38 17.30
N ILE A 310 -6.61 -22.16 18.62
CA ILE A 310 -5.48 -21.49 19.27
C ILE A 310 -4.19 -22.32 19.10
N PHE A 311 -4.26 -23.63 19.33
CA PHE A 311 -3.11 -24.51 19.14
C PHE A 311 -2.69 -24.64 17.67
N ASN A 312 -3.64 -24.72 16.74
CA ASN A 312 -3.34 -24.74 15.30
C ASN A 312 -2.52 -23.52 14.87
N HIS A 313 -2.85 -22.33 15.36
CA HIS A 313 -2.09 -21.12 15.05
C HIS A 313 -0.72 -21.08 15.73
N ILE A 314 -0.58 -21.65 16.93
CA ILE A 314 0.70 -21.78 17.63
C ILE A 314 1.62 -22.75 16.86
N ASP A 315 1.07 -23.88 16.39
CA ASP A 315 1.79 -24.88 15.58
C ASP A 315 2.22 -24.30 14.22
N GLU A 316 1.33 -23.59 13.53
CA GLU A 316 1.66 -22.89 12.28
C GLU A 316 2.80 -21.89 12.47
N LEU A 317 2.75 -21.13 13.56
CA LEU A 317 3.81 -20.17 13.91
C LEU A 317 5.13 -20.89 14.24
N TYR A 318 5.07 -22.03 14.94
CA TYR A 318 6.25 -22.84 15.27
C TYR A 318 6.94 -23.37 14.00
N GLU A 319 6.17 -23.96 13.08
CA GLU A 319 6.66 -24.47 11.80
C GLU A 319 7.19 -23.38 10.89
N GLU A 320 6.54 -22.20 10.86
CA GLU A 320 7.03 -21.05 10.11
C GLU A 320 8.40 -20.58 10.64
N ILE A 321 8.60 -20.55 11.96
CA ILE A 321 9.90 -20.19 12.54
C ILE A 321 10.95 -21.27 12.32
N LYS A 322 10.58 -22.55 12.43
CA LYS A 322 11.46 -23.70 12.21
C LYS A 322 11.96 -23.76 10.76
N SER A 323 11.08 -23.55 9.79
CA SER A 323 11.36 -23.70 8.36
C SER A 323 11.93 -22.46 7.68
N ASN A 324 12.01 -21.30 8.37
CA ASN A 324 12.43 -20.05 7.74
C ASN A 324 13.95 -19.95 7.52
N PRO A 325 14.44 -19.95 6.25
CA PRO A 325 15.87 -19.94 5.94
C PRO A 325 16.57 -18.61 6.27
N THR A 326 15.81 -17.53 6.49
CA THR A 326 16.38 -16.25 6.91
C THR A 326 16.74 -16.24 8.39
N LEU A 327 16.04 -17.02 9.21
CA LEU A 327 16.30 -17.16 10.65
C LEU A 327 17.47 -18.11 10.95
N ASP A 328 17.83 -18.99 10.01
CA ASP A 328 19.03 -19.86 10.13
C ASP A 328 20.33 -19.05 10.25
N LYS A 329 20.37 -17.86 9.65
CA LYS A 329 21.49 -16.91 9.77
C LYS A 329 21.58 -16.26 11.15
N PHE A 330 20.54 -16.40 11.99
CA PHE A 330 20.43 -15.81 13.32
C PHE A 330 19.99 -16.88 14.35
N SER A 331 20.79 -17.94 14.50
CA SER A 331 20.48 -19.12 15.31
C SER A 331 20.04 -18.81 16.75
N ALA A 332 20.66 -17.84 17.42
CA ALA A 332 20.28 -17.41 18.78
C ALA A 332 18.87 -16.80 18.83
N THR A 333 18.49 -16.06 17.79
CA THR A 333 17.15 -15.44 17.66
C THR A 333 16.11 -16.49 17.32
N LYS A 334 16.44 -17.44 16.42
CA LYS A 334 15.60 -18.59 16.10
C LYS A 334 15.31 -19.42 17.36
N SER A 335 16.35 -19.74 18.14
CA SER A 335 16.22 -20.50 19.39
C SER A 335 15.41 -19.74 20.46
N LEU A 336 15.61 -18.43 20.61
CA LEU A 336 14.84 -17.62 21.54
C LEU A 336 13.35 -17.55 21.15
N LEU A 337 13.04 -17.44 19.86
CA LEU A 337 11.68 -17.42 19.35
C LEU A 337 10.96 -18.75 19.57
N LEU A 338 11.62 -19.87 19.25
CA LEU A 338 11.10 -21.21 19.51
C LEU A 338 10.83 -21.39 21.02
N MET A 339 11.77 -20.99 21.89
CA MET A 339 11.62 -21.03 23.35
C MET A 339 10.47 -20.14 23.87
N ILE A 340 10.18 -19.01 23.22
CA ILE A 340 9.06 -18.15 23.59
C ILE A 340 7.72 -18.82 23.21
N ILE A 341 7.62 -19.37 22.00
CA ILE A 341 6.42 -20.11 21.53
C ILE A 341 6.12 -21.29 22.46
N GLU A 342 7.16 -22.05 22.83
CA GLU A 342 7.10 -23.15 23.80
C GLU A 342 6.54 -22.75 25.16
N ARG A 343 6.77 -21.50 25.57
CA ARG A 343 6.32 -21.00 26.87
C ARG A 343 4.92 -20.43 26.85
N ILE A 344 4.33 -20.13 25.68
CA ILE A 344 2.98 -19.57 25.58
C ILE A 344 1.94 -20.49 26.26
N PRO A 345 1.93 -21.82 26.04
CA PRO A 345 0.95 -22.69 26.68
C PRO A 345 1.32 -23.03 28.14
N ASN A 346 2.60 -22.96 28.50
CA ASN A 346 3.03 -23.12 29.88
C ASN A 346 2.52 -21.98 30.79
N VAL A 347 2.29 -20.78 30.26
CA VAL A 347 1.68 -19.64 31.00
C VAL A 347 0.19 -19.89 31.33
N ILE A 348 -0.50 -20.76 30.59
CA ILE A 348 -1.90 -21.18 30.85
C ILE A 348 -2.00 -22.51 31.63
N GLY A 349 -0.87 -23.08 32.06
CA GLY A 349 -0.82 -24.31 32.86
C GLY A 349 -1.02 -25.60 32.07
N ILE A 350 -0.75 -25.58 30.76
CA ILE A 350 -0.86 -26.75 29.88
C ILE A 350 0.51 -27.03 29.28
N PRO A 351 1.05 -28.26 29.42
CA PRO A 351 2.31 -28.61 28.78
C PRO A 351 2.11 -28.56 27.25
N TYR A 352 2.90 -27.71 26.59
CA TYR A 352 3.03 -27.72 25.14
C TYR A 352 4.07 -28.76 24.76
N GLU A 353 3.68 -29.72 23.93
CA GLU A 353 4.60 -30.63 23.26
C GLU A 353 4.69 -30.22 21.79
N HIS A 354 5.92 -30.10 21.30
CA HIS A 354 6.20 -29.71 19.93
C HIS A 354 5.60 -30.67 18.91
N PRO A 355 5.21 -30.17 17.71
CA PRO A 355 4.92 -31.03 16.58
C PRO A 355 6.10 -31.98 16.33
N PHE A 356 5.88 -33.28 16.51
CA PHE A 356 6.82 -34.29 16.04
C PHE A 356 6.86 -34.24 14.52
N ASP A 357 8.06 -34.31 13.95
CA ASP A 357 8.21 -34.47 12.50
C ASP A 357 7.57 -35.81 12.09
N LYS A 358 6.80 -35.79 10.99
CA LYS A 358 6.13 -36.99 10.48
C LYS A 358 7.19 -38.02 10.08
N ALA A 359 7.07 -39.22 10.62
CA ALA A 359 7.94 -40.32 10.26
C ALA A 359 7.37 -41.05 9.05
N GLU A 360 8.22 -41.54 8.16
CA GLU A 360 7.79 -42.30 7.00
C GLU A 360 7.55 -43.77 7.37
N ILE A 361 6.30 -44.22 7.30
CA ILE A 361 5.88 -45.59 7.66
C ILE A 361 5.48 -46.32 6.38
N SER A 362 6.10 -47.47 6.13
CA SER A 362 5.73 -48.38 5.05
C SER A 362 4.83 -49.49 5.58
N ILE A 363 3.71 -49.73 4.90
CA ILE A 363 2.73 -50.74 5.32
C ILE A 363 2.63 -51.82 4.24
N SER A 364 2.77 -53.07 4.64
CA SER A 364 2.63 -54.20 3.72
C SER A 364 1.18 -54.39 3.28
N LYS A 365 0.97 -54.89 2.06
CA LYS A 365 -0.37 -55.14 1.52
C LYS A 365 -1.13 -56.21 2.34
N ILE A 366 -2.37 -55.89 2.71
CA ILE A 366 -3.29 -56.85 3.34
C ILE A 366 -3.85 -57.79 2.26
N GLN A 367 -3.75 -59.11 2.49
CA GLN A 367 -4.36 -60.11 1.62
C GLN A 367 -5.89 -60.07 1.68
N SER A 368 -6.57 -60.52 0.63
CA SER A 368 -8.02 -60.55 0.61
C SER A 368 -8.61 -61.53 1.62
N PHE A 369 -9.77 -61.16 2.17
CA PHE A 369 -10.61 -62.02 2.98
C PHE A 369 -11.63 -62.70 2.06
N ASN A 370 -11.59 -64.03 1.96
CA ASN A 370 -12.49 -64.77 1.08
C ASN A 370 -13.49 -65.59 1.91
N PHE A 371 -14.74 -65.15 1.90
CA PHE A 371 -15.87 -65.77 2.60
C PHE A 371 -16.78 -66.60 1.68
N SER A 372 -16.47 -66.74 0.39
CA SER A 372 -17.37 -67.34 -0.60
C SER A 372 -17.71 -68.81 -0.36
N THR A 373 -16.91 -69.53 0.42
CA THR A 373 -17.20 -70.91 0.83
C THR A 373 -18.09 -71.01 2.08
N TYR A 374 -18.42 -69.88 2.71
CA TYR A 374 -19.21 -69.79 3.94
C TYR A 374 -20.53 -69.04 3.74
N VAL A 375 -20.83 -68.66 2.49
CA VAL A 375 -22.05 -67.97 2.10
C VAL A 375 -22.76 -68.78 1.03
N ASN A 376 -24.00 -69.17 1.31
CA ASN A 376 -24.77 -70.01 0.39
C ASN A 376 -25.24 -69.26 -0.87
N GLU A 377 -25.93 -69.96 -1.77
CA GLU A 377 -26.43 -69.42 -3.04
C GLU A 377 -27.27 -68.16 -2.87
N SER A 378 -28.00 -68.03 -1.77
CA SER A 378 -28.88 -66.89 -1.45
C SER A 378 -28.17 -65.73 -0.73
N GLY A 379 -26.85 -65.79 -0.50
CA GLY A 379 -26.10 -64.72 0.15
C GLY A 379 -26.17 -64.74 1.68
N VAL A 380 -26.61 -65.85 2.29
CA VAL A 380 -26.72 -65.99 3.74
C VAL A 380 -25.49 -66.72 4.30
N VAL A 381 -24.92 -66.20 5.38
CA VAL A 381 -23.76 -66.78 6.08
C VAL A 381 -24.19 -68.04 6.84
N ASP A 382 -23.55 -69.18 6.54
CA ASP A 382 -23.98 -70.50 7.02
C ASP A 382 -23.65 -70.78 8.49
N ARG A 383 -22.61 -70.13 9.05
CA ARG A 383 -22.20 -70.25 10.45
C ARG A 383 -21.35 -69.05 10.86
N ASN A 384 -21.19 -68.82 12.16
CA ASN A 384 -20.24 -67.83 12.67
C ASN A 384 -18.82 -68.16 12.17
N ILE A 385 -18.23 -67.26 11.38
CA ILE A 385 -16.91 -67.43 10.79
C ILE A 385 -16.05 -66.21 11.08
N THR A 386 -14.77 -66.43 11.35
CA THR A 386 -13.78 -65.36 11.52
C THR A 386 -12.56 -65.69 10.66
N LEU A 387 -12.15 -64.74 9.83
CA LEU A 387 -10.91 -64.82 9.05
C LEU A 387 -9.94 -63.77 9.57
N ALA A 388 -8.65 -64.12 9.58
CA ALA A 388 -7.56 -63.27 10.03
C ALA A 388 -6.55 -63.04 8.90
N ARG A 389 -6.03 -61.81 8.78
CA ARG A 389 -4.92 -61.45 7.88
C ARG A 389 -3.92 -60.57 8.61
N SER A 390 -2.65 -60.95 8.57
CA SER A 390 -1.57 -60.13 9.10
C SER A 390 -1.02 -59.18 8.04
N PHE A 391 -0.56 -58.02 8.50
CA PHE A 391 0.23 -57.06 7.74
C PHE A 391 1.27 -56.42 8.67
N ASN A 392 2.39 -56.03 8.09
CA ASN A 392 3.51 -55.40 8.78
C ASN A 392 3.47 -53.88 8.58
N MET A 393 3.83 -53.15 9.64
CA MET A 393 4.10 -51.73 9.60
C MET A 393 5.55 -51.48 10.00
N THR A 394 6.32 -50.90 9.09
CA THR A 394 7.75 -50.65 9.28
C THR A 394 8.03 -49.16 9.23
N ASN A 395 8.74 -48.62 10.21
CA ASN A 395 9.28 -47.27 10.13
C ASN A 395 10.51 -47.28 9.22
N ILE A 396 10.40 -46.66 8.04
CA ILE A 396 11.47 -46.61 7.04
C ILE A 396 12.35 -45.37 7.17
N ASP A 397 12.03 -44.47 8.11
CA ASP A 397 12.88 -43.34 8.43
C ASP A 397 14.18 -43.81 9.09
N SER A 398 15.25 -43.04 8.88
CA SER A 398 16.58 -43.30 9.42
C SER A 398 16.83 -42.63 10.77
N ASN A 399 16.08 -41.57 11.10
CA ASN A 399 16.36 -40.72 12.26
C ASN A 399 15.11 -40.36 13.08
N LEU A 400 13.90 -40.55 12.56
CA LEU A 400 12.66 -40.16 13.24
C LEU A 400 11.88 -41.38 13.77
N ALA A 401 11.58 -41.39 15.06
CA ALA A 401 10.63 -42.34 15.65
C ALA A 401 9.19 -41.89 15.40
N ALA A 402 8.30 -42.84 15.11
CA ALA A 402 6.89 -42.56 14.95
C ALA A 402 6.16 -42.74 16.30
N PHE A 403 5.54 -41.68 16.80
CA PHE A 403 4.80 -41.70 18.07
C PHE A 403 3.29 -41.71 17.86
N ASP A 404 2.57 -42.31 18.81
CA ASP A 404 1.10 -42.26 18.90
C ASP A 404 0.41 -42.65 17.59
N ILE A 405 0.71 -43.85 17.06
CA ILE A 405 0.09 -44.35 15.82
C ILE A 405 -1.28 -44.93 16.14
N TYR A 406 -2.32 -44.42 15.48
CA TYR A 406 -3.70 -44.89 15.59
C TYR A 406 -4.13 -45.61 14.33
N VAL A 407 -4.77 -46.76 14.49
CA VAL A 407 -5.35 -47.52 13.38
C VAL A 407 -6.87 -47.58 13.52
N THR A 408 -7.59 -47.11 12.49
CA THR A 408 -9.04 -46.92 12.52
C THR A 408 -9.72 -47.28 11.19
N LEU A 409 -11.02 -47.53 11.23
CA LEU A 409 -11.88 -47.76 10.05
C LEU A 409 -12.71 -46.54 9.65
N SER A 410 -12.58 -45.41 10.33
CA SER A 410 -13.29 -44.16 10.00
C SER A 410 -12.32 -43.01 9.96
N LYS A 411 -12.43 -42.12 8.97
CA LYS A 411 -11.64 -40.89 8.96
C LYS A 411 -12.12 -39.99 10.10
N PRO A 412 -11.23 -39.52 11.00
CA PRO A 412 -11.57 -38.45 11.91
C PRO A 412 -11.80 -37.17 11.08
N PHE A 413 -12.84 -36.42 11.42
CA PHE A 413 -13.20 -35.14 10.80
C PHE A 413 -13.75 -35.20 9.36
N SER A 414 -14.13 -36.39 8.88
CA SER A 414 -14.87 -36.59 7.62
C SER A 414 -15.94 -37.68 7.81
N ASP A 415 -17.01 -37.61 7.02
CA ASP A 415 -18.04 -38.66 6.96
C ASP A 415 -17.58 -39.91 6.17
N GLU A 416 -16.36 -39.89 5.63
CA GLU A 416 -15.77 -41.01 4.92
C GLU A 416 -15.46 -42.20 5.84
N LYS A 417 -15.99 -43.36 5.44
CA LYS A 417 -15.87 -44.62 6.17
C LYS A 417 -15.03 -45.63 5.39
N GLY A 418 -14.34 -46.48 6.14
CA GLY A 418 -13.47 -47.52 5.61
C GLY A 418 -14.20 -48.78 5.19
N LEU A 419 -15.46 -48.98 5.60
CA LEU A 419 -16.29 -50.07 5.07
C LEU A 419 -17.34 -49.48 4.12
N PRO A 420 -17.66 -50.16 3.02
CA PRO A 420 -18.71 -49.72 2.11
C PRO A 420 -20.09 -49.90 2.76
N PRO A 421 -21.09 -49.03 2.48
CA PRO A 421 -22.40 -49.04 3.15
C PRO A 421 -23.15 -50.38 3.08
N GLN A 422 -22.91 -51.16 2.03
CA GLN A 422 -23.56 -52.46 1.83
C GLN A 422 -23.00 -53.55 2.78
N PHE A 423 -21.79 -53.34 3.30
CA PHE A 423 -21.12 -54.22 4.27
C PHE A 423 -21.30 -53.74 5.73
N GLU A 424 -21.81 -52.52 5.95
CA GLU A 424 -22.15 -51.96 7.27
C GLU A 424 -23.44 -52.59 7.85
N LYS A 425 -23.41 -53.90 8.12
CA LYS A 425 -24.56 -54.65 8.65
C LYS A 425 -24.35 -55.04 10.12
N ASP A 426 -25.45 -55.17 10.85
CA ASP A 426 -25.43 -55.77 12.19
C ASP A 426 -25.14 -57.27 12.06
N GLY A 427 -24.06 -57.73 12.70
CA GLY A 427 -23.50 -59.08 12.51
C GLY A 427 -22.13 -59.12 11.83
N VAL A 428 -21.67 -58.00 11.25
CA VAL A 428 -20.26 -57.83 10.83
C VAL A 428 -19.47 -57.28 12.02
N ILE A 429 -18.34 -57.90 12.33
CA ILE A 429 -17.40 -57.45 13.35
C ILE A 429 -16.03 -57.32 12.70
N VAL A 430 -15.37 -56.18 12.88
CA VAL A 430 -13.98 -55.99 12.47
C VAL A 430 -13.14 -55.68 13.70
N GLU A 431 -12.13 -56.48 13.94
CA GLU A 431 -11.22 -56.37 15.08
C GLU A 431 -9.79 -56.29 14.58
N ILE A 432 -8.95 -55.52 15.27
CA ILE A 432 -7.52 -55.48 15.02
C ILE A 432 -6.78 -55.91 16.27
N LYS A 433 -5.74 -56.72 16.08
CA LYS A 433 -4.80 -57.11 17.11
C LYS A 433 -3.42 -56.57 16.76
N VAL A 434 -2.83 -55.88 17.72
CA VAL A 434 -1.44 -55.44 17.67
C VAL A 434 -0.79 -55.88 18.97
N ASN A 435 0.29 -56.67 18.88
CA ASN A 435 0.91 -57.31 20.04
C ASN A 435 -0.11 -58.12 20.89
N SER A 436 -0.27 -57.79 22.16
CA SER A 436 -1.23 -58.43 23.08
C SER A 436 -2.60 -57.73 23.11
N LEU A 437 -2.76 -56.57 22.46
CA LEU A 437 -3.96 -55.76 22.51
C LEU A 437 -4.88 -56.10 21.34
N THR A 438 -6.15 -56.37 21.63
CA THR A 438 -7.20 -56.57 20.62
C THR A 438 -8.29 -55.51 20.79
N LYS A 439 -8.66 -54.84 19.71
CA LYS A 439 -9.67 -53.77 19.69
C LYS A 439 -10.68 -53.99 18.55
N LYS A 440 -11.96 -53.81 18.87
CA LYS A 440 -13.04 -53.78 17.87
C LYS A 440 -13.01 -52.42 17.19
N LEU A 441 -12.89 -52.40 15.86
CA LEU A 441 -12.96 -51.19 15.05
C LEU A 441 -14.39 -50.95 14.53
N PHE A 442 -15.15 -52.02 14.29
CA PHE A 442 -16.56 -51.96 13.90
C PHE A 442 -17.35 -53.08 14.57
N TYR A 443 -18.46 -52.74 15.22
CA TYR A 443 -19.34 -53.69 15.92
C TYR A 443 -20.74 -53.10 16.08
N GLN A 444 -21.80 -53.92 15.97
CA GLN A 444 -23.20 -53.49 16.12
C GLN A 444 -23.57 -52.28 15.25
N LYS A 445 -23.10 -52.26 13.99
CA LYS A 445 -23.33 -51.17 13.03
C LYS A 445 -22.75 -49.81 13.49
N ASN A 446 -21.82 -49.82 14.43
CA ASN A 446 -21.15 -48.62 14.92
C ASN A 446 -19.64 -48.73 14.76
N TYR A 447 -19.04 -47.61 14.39
CA TYR A 447 -17.58 -47.47 14.34
C TYR A 447 -17.08 -47.11 15.72
N THR A 448 -16.00 -47.75 16.14
CA THR A 448 -15.31 -47.33 17.35
C THR A 448 -14.68 -45.97 17.10
N GLU A 449 -14.94 -45.02 17.99
CA GLU A 449 -14.31 -43.70 17.97
C GLU A 449 -12.79 -43.88 17.90
N TRP A 450 -12.15 -43.23 16.92
CA TRP A 450 -10.75 -43.48 16.56
C TRP A 450 -9.77 -43.33 17.75
N LYS A 451 -10.00 -42.40 18.69
CA LYS A 451 -9.20 -42.24 19.93
C LYS A 451 -9.34 -43.41 20.92
N LYS A 452 -10.40 -44.21 20.80
CA LYS A 452 -10.65 -45.44 21.59
C LYS A 452 -10.23 -46.71 20.83
N GLY A 453 -9.70 -46.57 19.62
CA GLY A 453 -9.17 -47.63 18.78
C GLY A 453 -7.88 -48.23 19.33
N ILE A 454 -7.07 -48.82 18.45
CA ILE A 454 -5.74 -49.31 18.82
C ILE A 454 -4.72 -48.18 18.69
N LYS A 455 -3.90 -48.03 19.73
CA LYS A 455 -2.82 -47.05 19.82
C LYS A 455 -1.50 -47.82 19.95
N ILE A 456 -0.52 -47.43 19.15
CA ILE A 456 0.88 -47.86 19.26
C ILE A 456 1.65 -46.63 19.74
N ASP A 457 2.24 -46.71 20.93
CA ASP A 457 2.83 -45.54 21.58
C ASP A 457 4.10 -45.05 20.87
N GLU A 458 4.96 -45.97 20.43
CA GLU A 458 6.21 -45.64 19.73
C GLU A 458 6.63 -46.75 18.75
N LEU A 459 7.18 -46.35 17.61
CA LEU A 459 7.83 -47.19 16.61
C LEU A 459 9.16 -46.55 16.19
N SER A 460 10.27 -47.08 16.69
CA SER A 460 11.61 -46.51 16.47
C SER A 460 12.08 -46.70 15.01
N PRO A 461 13.08 -45.94 14.54
CA PRO A 461 13.63 -46.07 13.18
C PRO A 461 14.07 -47.51 12.87
N GLY A 462 13.55 -48.08 11.78
CA GLY A 462 13.84 -49.46 11.36
C GLY A 462 13.04 -50.56 12.05
N ASP A 463 12.23 -50.23 13.06
CA ASP A 463 11.37 -51.21 13.73
C ASP A 463 10.20 -51.63 12.84
N ASN A 464 9.74 -52.87 13.08
CA ASN A 464 8.61 -53.47 12.38
C ASN A 464 7.62 -54.08 13.39
N ILE A 465 6.33 -53.76 13.24
CA ILE A 465 5.24 -54.31 14.05
C ILE A 465 4.29 -55.12 13.16
N GLU A 466 4.03 -56.36 13.55
CA GLU A 466 3.00 -57.20 12.92
C GLU A 466 1.62 -56.88 13.53
N CYS A 467 0.67 -56.59 12.64
CA CYS A 467 -0.72 -56.31 12.97
C CYS A 467 -1.62 -57.35 12.31
N THR A 468 -2.58 -57.90 13.05
CA THR A 468 -3.54 -58.88 12.51
C THR A 468 -4.95 -58.31 12.51
N LEU A 469 -5.56 -58.22 11.34
CA LEU A 469 -6.94 -57.80 11.15
C LEU A 469 -7.85 -59.03 11.10
N TYR A 470 -8.91 -59.02 11.89
CA TYR A 470 -9.95 -60.04 11.97
C TYR A 470 -11.27 -59.50 11.44
N ILE A 471 -11.92 -60.28 10.59
CA ILE A 471 -13.29 -60.01 10.15
C ILE A 471 -14.14 -61.21 10.52
N SER A 472 -15.18 -60.97 11.32
CA SER A 472 -16.14 -61.99 11.73
C SER A 472 -17.51 -61.69 11.14
N LEU A 473 -18.13 -62.73 10.59
CA LEU A 473 -19.51 -62.70 10.09
C LEU A 473 -20.37 -63.60 10.97
N ARG A 474 -21.50 -63.07 11.45
CA ARG A 474 -22.49 -63.83 12.21
C ARG A 474 -23.32 -64.72 11.28
N GLU A 475 -23.66 -65.91 11.77
CA GLU A 475 -24.62 -66.82 11.15
C GLU A 475 -25.96 -66.12 10.86
N GLY A 476 -26.54 -66.40 9.69
CA GLY A 476 -27.82 -65.82 9.27
C GLY A 476 -27.70 -64.39 8.71
N LEU A 477 -26.50 -63.80 8.68
CA LEU A 477 -26.28 -62.50 8.04
C LEU A 477 -26.44 -62.61 6.52
N THR A 478 -27.22 -61.70 5.92
CA THR A 478 -27.39 -61.61 4.47
C THR A 478 -26.46 -60.56 3.87
N LEU A 479 -25.62 -60.97 2.92
CA LEU A 479 -24.68 -60.13 2.19
C LEU A 479 -24.82 -60.35 0.67
N GLU A 480 -24.64 -59.29 -0.11
CA GLU A 480 -24.60 -59.41 -1.58
C GLU A 480 -23.30 -60.10 -2.00
N LYS A 481 -23.38 -61.00 -2.99
CA LYS A 481 -22.20 -61.67 -3.56
C LYS A 481 -21.44 -60.73 -4.47
N ARG A 482 -20.29 -60.24 -4.00
CA ARG A 482 -19.45 -59.27 -4.71
C ARG A 482 -18.13 -59.08 -3.98
N GLU A 483 -17.22 -58.36 -4.64
CA GLU A 483 -16.04 -57.82 -3.99
C GLU A 483 -16.38 -56.49 -3.31
N TYR A 484 -16.02 -56.38 -2.04
CA TYR A 484 -16.12 -55.17 -1.23
C TYR A 484 -14.73 -54.57 -1.05
N GLU A 485 -14.54 -53.34 -1.54
CA GLU A 485 -13.33 -52.57 -1.30
C GLU A 485 -13.44 -51.85 0.03
N CYS A 486 -12.47 -52.11 0.92
CA CYS A 486 -12.42 -51.57 2.26
C CYS A 486 -11.08 -50.85 2.46
N HIS A 487 -11.06 -49.90 3.40
CA HIS A 487 -9.91 -49.07 3.70
C HIS A 487 -9.68 -49.03 5.20
N LEU A 488 -8.42 -49.14 5.59
CA LEU A 488 -7.95 -48.90 6.94
C LEU A 488 -7.18 -47.58 6.94
N TYR A 489 -7.45 -46.70 7.90
CA TYR A 489 -6.77 -45.41 8.00
C TYR A 489 -5.78 -45.45 9.15
N ILE A 490 -4.55 -45.01 8.88
CA ILE A 490 -3.48 -44.95 9.87
C ILE A 490 -3.10 -43.50 10.11
N TYR A 491 -3.11 -43.08 11.36
CA TYR A 491 -2.77 -41.73 11.79
C TYR A 491 -1.55 -41.77 12.71
N GLN A 492 -0.72 -40.73 12.66
CA GLN A 492 0.40 -40.54 13.59
C GLN A 492 0.12 -39.29 14.41
N GLY A 493 0.38 -39.37 15.73
CA GLY A 493 0.34 -38.22 16.61
C GLY A 493 1.41 -37.20 16.24
N LYS A 494 1.01 -35.97 15.98
CA LYS A 494 1.88 -34.82 15.72
C LYS A 494 2.09 -34.01 16.99
N THR A 495 1.04 -33.77 17.77
CA THR A 495 1.08 -33.19 19.13
C THR A 495 0.02 -33.88 20.01
N LEU A 496 -0.05 -33.54 21.31
CA LEU A 496 -1.12 -34.01 22.22
C LEU A 496 -2.55 -33.75 21.70
N HIS A 497 -2.70 -32.89 20.68
CA HIS A 497 -3.97 -32.40 20.14
C HIS A 497 -4.09 -32.44 18.61
N ARG A 498 -3.08 -32.97 17.89
CA ARG A 498 -3.07 -32.98 16.42
C ARG A 498 -2.52 -34.31 15.91
N GLU A 499 -3.25 -34.95 15.02
CA GLU A 499 -2.90 -36.25 14.43
C GLU A 499 -2.98 -36.14 12.89
N GLU A 500 -1.96 -36.63 12.19
CA GLU A 500 -1.84 -36.52 10.72
C GLU A 500 -2.09 -37.87 10.05
N LEU A 501 -2.80 -37.90 8.92
CA LEU A 501 -3.00 -39.12 8.14
C LEU A 501 -1.64 -39.58 7.58
N VAL A 502 -1.24 -40.79 7.95
CA VAL A 502 0.00 -41.41 7.49
C VAL A 502 -0.24 -42.08 6.16
N ASP A 503 -1.20 -43.00 6.11
CA ASP A 503 -1.50 -43.81 4.94
C ASP A 503 -2.92 -44.37 4.98
N VAL A 504 -3.40 -44.83 3.81
CA VAL A 504 -4.67 -45.51 3.62
C VAL A 504 -4.40 -46.89 3.07
N VAL A 505 -4.67 -47.93 3.86
CA VAL A 505 -4.38 -49.31 3.49
C VAL A 505 -5.63 -49.96 2.89
N PRO A 506 -5.67 -50.21 1.57
CA PRO A 506 -6.81 -50.89 0.96
C PRO A 506 -6.75 -52.39 1.22
N PHE A 507 -7.91 -52.99 1.48
CA PHE A 507 -8.08 -54.44 1.53
C PHE A 507 -9.42 -54.85 0.91
N LYS A 508 -9.50 -56.10 0.45
CA LYS A 508 -10.69 -56.64 -0.22
C LYS A 508 -11.37 -57.70 0.64
N VAL A 509 -12.69 -57.64 0.70
CA VAL A 509 -13.54 -58.70 1.23
C VAL A 509 -14.35 -59.29 0.10
N ILE A 510 -14.19 -60.59 -0.15
CA ILE A 510 -14.86 -61.34 -1.20
C ILE A 510 -15.93 -62.18 -0.51
N VAL A 511 -17.19 -61.93 -0.85
CA VAL A 511 -18.34 -62.67 -0.33
C VAL A 511 -18.95 -63.48 -1.45
#